data_AF-A0A1G9V4T8-F1
#
_entry.id   AF-A0A1G9V4T8-F1
#
_cell.length_a   1.000
_cell.length_b   1.000
_cell.length_c   1.000
_cell.angle_alpha   90.00
_cell.angle_beta   90.00
_cell.angle_gamma   90.00
#
_symmetry.space_group_name_H-M   'P 1'
#
loop_
_entity.id
_entity.type
_entity.pdbx_description
1 polymer ?
#
loop_
_entity_poly.entity_id
_entity_poly.type
_entity_poly.pdbx_seq_one_letter_code
_entity_poly.pdbx_strand_id
1 'polypeptide(L)'
;MSDLLTHALTAFAVATVASWVVPWLARRHVPLATAGAVVPDLAKGYFVTGDPQVTVAGVTGSWYALQTAGVVTCLLVAGVMLVERAERRVALAALLGGTGLHIGMDYLVIRAGGVAPPYLYPLTWAELPSVDAYLSSSVWPSLVALPVAALVWYVDRRGLAPGADSTAPERTDGDRAN
;
A
#
# COMPACT_ATOMS: atom_id res chain seq x y z
N MET A 1 13.62 6.66 -6.44
CA MET A 1 13.01 5.87 -7.53
C MET A 1 11.54 6.24 -7.61
N SER A 2 10.99 6.35 -8.82
CA SER A 2 9.60 6.78 -9.07
C SER A 2 8.59 5.69 -8.70
N ASP A 3 9.00 4.43 -8.70
CA ASP A 3 8.16 3.30 -8.31
C ASP A 3 7.58 3.44 -6.89
N LEU A 4 8.33 3.91 -5.89
CA LEU A 4 7.82 4.12 -4.53
C LEU A 4 6.62 5.06 -4.52
N LEU A 5 6.74 6.21 -5.18
CA LEU A 5 5.65 7.17 -5.29
C LEU A 5 4.47 6.57 -6.07
N THR A 6 4.76 5.84 -7.15
CA THR A 6 3.74 5.14 -7.95
C THR A 6 2.98 4.13 -7.10
N HIS A 7 3.66 3.35 -6.27
CA HIS A 7 3.05 2.34 -5.43
C HIS A 7 2.14 2.96 -4.38
N ALA A 8 2.63 4.00 -3.68
CA ALA A 8 1.84 4.72 -2.69
C ALA A 8 0.59 5.37 -3.30
N LEU A 9 0.72 6.04 -4.45
CA LEU A 9 -0.39 6.70 -5.13
C LEU A 9 -1.41 5.69 -5.67
N THR A 10 -0.94 4.56 -6.22
CA THR A 10 -1.83 3.52 -6.73
C THR A 10 -2.59 2.85 -5.58
N ALA A 11 -1.92 2.55 -4.47
CA ALA A 11 -2.56 2.01 -3.28
C ALA A 11 -3.59 2.96 -2.68
N PHE A 12 -3.26 4.26 -2.61
CA PHE A 12 -4.21 5.28 -2.22
C PHE A 12 -5.44 5.28 -3.15
N ALA A 13 -5.25 5.36 -4.46
CA ALA A 13 -6.35 5.41 -5.42
C ALA A 13 -7.25 4.17 -5.34
N VAL A 14 -6.65 2.97 -5.35
CA VAL A 14 -7.37 1.70 -5.29
C VAL A 14 -8.11 1.57 -3.96
N ALA A 15 -7.48 1.88 -2.82
CA ALA A 15 -8.12 1.78 -1.52
C ALA A 15 -9.25 2.80 -1.34
N THR A 16 -9.10 4.02 -1.87
CA THR A 16 -10.18 5.02 -1.87
C THR A 16 -11.37 4.52 -2.70
N VAL A 17 -11.15 4.04 -3.92
CA VAL A 17 -12.22 3.47 -4.73
C VAL A 17 -12.86 2.25 -4.04
N ALA A 18 -12.05 1.37 -3.46
CA ALA A 18 -12.55 0.23 -2.70
C ALA A 18 -13.41 0.67 -1.51
N SER A 19 -13.08 1.78 -0.86
CA SER A 19 -13.86 2.31 0.27
C SER A 19 -15.27 2.78 -0.11
N TRP A 20 -15.53 3.01 -1.40
CA TRP A 20 -16.86 3.36 -1.89
C TRP A 20 -17.78 2.14 -2.02
N VAL A 21 -17.21 0.96 -2.25
CA VAL A 21 -17.96 -0.26 -2.60
C VAL A 21 -17.84 -1.37 -1.57
N VAL A 22 -16.84 -1.31 -0.68
CA VAL A 22 -16.58 -2.32 0.35
C VAL A 22 -17.09 -1.80 1.70
N PRO A 23 -18.20 -2.33 2.24
CA PRO A 23 -18.89 -1.73 3.40
C PRO A 23 -18.05 -1.68 4.69
N TRP A 24 -17.13 -2.63 4.87
CA TRP A 24 -16.27 -2.69 6.04
C TRP A 24 -15.00 -1.83 5.91
N LEU A 25 -14.68 -1.33 4.71
CA LEU A 25 -13.49 -0.53 4.44
C LEU A 25 -13.85 0.95 4.40
N ALA A 26 -13.91 1.60 5.56
CA ALA A 26 -14.11 3.05 5.61
C ALA A 26 -12.88 3.86 5.15
N ARG A 27 -13.11 5.12 4.75
CA ARG A 27 -12.07 6.10 4.36
C ARG A 27 -10.90 6.21 5.34
N ARG A 28 -11.17 6.06 6.65
CA ARG A 28 -10.14 6.08 7.71
C ARG A 28 -9.09 4.98 7.59
N HIS A 29 -9.36 3.92 6.84
CA HIS A 29 -8.45 2.79 6.63
C HIS A 29 -7.57 2.93 5.38
N VAL A 30 -7.88 3.87 4.47
CA VAL A 30 -7.09 4.12 3.26
C VAL A 30 -5.61 4.36 3.57
N PRO A 31 -5.23 5.16 4.59
CA PRO A 31 -3.82 5.34 4.96
C PRO A 31 -3.11 4.03 5.34
N LEU A 32 -3.83 3.04 5.89
CA LEU A 32 -3.26 1.74 6.24
C LEU A 32 -2.91 0.94 4.98
N ALA A 33 -3.76 0.99 3.95
CA ALA A 33 -3.44 0.39 2.66
C ALA A 33 -2.25 1.09 1.99
N THR A 34 -2.21 2.43 2.01
CA THR A 34 -1.05 3.17 1.49
C THR A 34 0.22 2.83 2.26
N ALA A 35 0.16 2.73 3.59
CA ALA A 35 1.30 2.32 4.41
C ALA A 35 1.77 0.90 4.05
N GLY A 36 0.85 -0.06 3.91
CA GLY A 36 1.18 -1.43 3.51
C GLY A 36 1.88 -1.51 2.16
N ALA A 37 1.53 -0.62 1.22
CA ALA A 37 2.21 -0.53 -0.07
C ALA A 37 3.61 0.11 -0.01
N VAL A 38 3.93 0.85 1.05
CA VAL A 38 5.25 1.46 1.26
C VAL A 38 6.19 0.54 2.03
N VAL A 39 5.67 -0.41 2.83
CA VAL A 39 6.49 -1.28 3.67
C VAL A 39 7.58 -2.05 2.88
N PRO A 40 7.28 -2.71 1.75
CA PRO A 40 8.33 -3.42 1.02
C PRO A 40 9.39 -2.48 0.44
N ASP A 41 9.02 -1.22 0.14
CA ASP A 41 9.94 -0.19 -0.33
C ASP A 41 10.99 0.25 0.70
N LEU A 42 10.85 -0.15 1.97
CA LEU A 42 11.93 0.02 2.95
C LEU A 42 13.22 -0.66 2.51
N ALA A 43 13.14 -1.69 1.67
CA ALA A 43 14.32 -2.30 1.05
C ALA A 43 15.16 -1.28 0.26
N LYS A 44 14.59 -0.19 -0.24
CA LYS A 44 15.30 0.89 -0.93
C LYS A 44 16.17 1.75 0.00
N GLY A 45 16.17 1.49 1.31
CA GLY A 45 17.09 2.11 2.26
C GLY A 45 18.56 1.98 1.86
N TYR A 46 18.93 0.93 1.11
CA TYR A 46 20.29 0.76 0.59
C TYR A 46 20.76 1.92 -0.29
N PHE A 47 19.87 2.62 -1.00
CA PHE A 47 20.24 3.80 -1.79
C PHE A 47 20.64 4.98 -0.93
N VAL A 48 20.12 5.05 0.29
CA VAL A 48 20.45 6.11 1.26
C VAL A 48 21.77 5.80 1.93
N THR A 49 22.01 4.54 2.30
CA THR A 49 23.24 4.11 2.98
C THR A 49 24.41 3.88 2.02
N GLY A 50 24.15 3.59 0.75
CA GLY A 50 25.15 3.14 -0.22
C GLY A 50 25.66 1.71 0.03
N ASP A 51 25.08 1.01 1.01
CA ASP A 51 25.46 -0.34 1.43
C ASP A 51 24.20 -1.23 1.45
N PRO A 52 24.20 -2.39 0.76
CA PRO A 52 23.10 -3.35 0.83
C PRO A 52 22.93 -3.97 2.24
N GLN A 53 23.96 -3.93 3.08
CA GLN A 53 23.90 -4.39 4.46
C GLN A 53 23.44 -3.30 5.42
N VAL A 54 22.80 -3.73 6.50
CA VAL A 54 22.41 -2.87 7.61
C VAL A 54 22.67 -3.59 8.93
N THR A 55 23.37 -2.93 9.85
CA THR A 55 23.63 -3.48 11.18
C THR A 55 22.80 -2.73 12.22
N VAL A 56 21.94 -3.46 12.93
CA VAL A 56 21.09 -2.91 13.99
C VAL A 56 21.30 -3.73 15.25
N ALA A 57 21.65 -3.08 16.36
CA ALA A 57 21.87 -3.72 17.66
C ALA A 57 22.85 -4.93 17.60
N GLY A 58 23.89 -4.84 16.76
CA GLY A 58 24.89 -5.89 16.58
C GLY A 58 24.49 -7.02 15.63
N VAL A 59 23.29 -6.98 15.04
CA VAL A 59 22.83 -7.95 14.03
C VAL A 59 22.95 -7.33 12.64
N THR A 60 23.75 -7.96 11.78
CA THR A 60 23.87 -7.56 10.37
C THR A 60 22.83 -8.30 9.53
N GLY A 61 22.03 -7.52 8.79
CA GLY A 61 21.05 -7.99 7.83
C GLY A 61 21.25 -7.32 6.48
N SER A 62 20.32 -7.59 5.56
CA SER A 62 20.27 -6.99 4.23
C SER A 62 19.03 -6.14 4.09
N TRP A 63 19.15 -4.95 3.48
CA TRP A 63 17.99 -4.13 3.13
C TRP A 63 16.99 -4.89 2.25
N TYR A 64 17.47 -5.75 1.34
CA TYR A 64 16.61 -6.59 0.49
C TYR A 64 15.77 -7.61 1.27
N ALA A 65 16.12 -7.93 2.51
CA ALA A 65 15.29 -8.81 3.33
C ALA A 65 13.94 -8.14 3.71
N LEU A 66 13.89 -6.79 3.75
CA LEU A 66 12.71 -6.04 4.18
C LEU A 66 11.50 -6.17 3.24
N GLN A 67 11.74 -6.50 1.97
CA GLN A 67 10.68 -6.73 0.97
C GLN A 67 10.18 -8.19 0.94
N THR A 68 10.74 -9.09 1.75
CA THR A 68 10.29 -10.49 1.81
C THR A 68 8.97 -10.63 2.56
N ALA A 69 8.11 -11.55 2.14
CA ALA A 69 6.80 -11.77 2.75
C ALA A 69 6.88 -12.03 4.26
N GLY A 70 7.91 -12.74 4.74
CA GLY A 70 8.13 -12.96 6.17
C GLY A 70 8.35 -11.68 6.94
N VAL A 71 9.34 -10.88 6.54
CA VAL A 71 9.67 -9.62 7.23
C VAL A 71 8.54 -8.61 7.10
N VAL A 72 7.94 -8.48 5.91
CA VAL A 72 6.77 -7.63 5.70
C VAL A 72 5.64 -8.06 6.62
N THR A 73 5.31 -9.35 6.70
CA THR A 73 4.27 -9.85 7.62
C THR A 73 4.57 -9.49 9.07
N CYS A 74 5.82 -9.63 9.53
CA CYS A 74 6.20 -9.21 10.88
C CYS A 74 5.96 -7.70 11.11
N LEU A 75 6.35 -6.85 10.15
CA LEU A 75 6.14 -5.41 10.22
C LEU A 75 4.64 -5.04 10.22
N LEU A 76 3.83 -5.71 9.38
CA LEU A 76 2.39 -5.50 9.34
C LEU A 76 1.72 -5.91 10.65
N VAL A 77 2.07 -7.08 11.20
CA VAL A 77 1.55 -7.55 12.49
C VAL A 77 1.93 -6.59 13.61
N ALA A 78 3.18 -6.12 13.65
CA ALA A 78 3.61 -5.11 14.61
C ALA A 78 2.80 -3.81 14.48
N GLY A 79 2.58 -3.33 13.26
CA GLY A 79 1.74 -2.15 13.00
C GLY A 79 0.28 -2.34 13.44
N VAL A 80 -0.31 -3.51 13.18
CA VAL A 80 -1.69 -3.82 13.60
C VAL A 80 -1.83 -3.87 15.13
N MET A 81 -0.78 -4.21 15.88
CA MET A 81 -0.84 -4.18 17.34
C MET A 81 -1.06 -2.77 17.90
N LEU A 82 -0.69 -1.73 17.16
CA LEU A 82 -0.91 -0.32 17.50
C LEU A 82 -2.36 0.14 17.26
N VAL A 83 -3.15 -0.66 16.54
CA VAL A 83 -4.56 -0.36 16.23
C VAL A 83 -5.48 -0.96 17.31
N GLU A 84 -6.56 -0.24 17.62
CA GLU A 84 -7.61 -0.69 18.53
C GLU A 84 -8.12 -2.08 18.14
N ARG A 85 -8.34 -2.93 19.16
CA ARG A 85 -8.65 -4.35 18.97
C ARG A 85 -9.85 -4.60 18.03
N ALA A 86 -10.86 -3.75 18.08
CA ALA A 86 -12.05 -3.85 17.23
C ALA A 86 -11.74 -3.65 15.74
N GLU A 87 -10.74 -2.83 15.41
CA GLU A 87 -10.40 -2.43 14.05
C GLU A 87 -9.24 -3.25 13.45
N ARG A 88 -8.57 -4.10 14.25
CA ARG A 88 -7.38 -4.87 13.82
C ARG A 88 -7.60 -5.72 12.58
N ARG A 89 -8.79 -6.30 12.40
CA ARG A 89 -9.10 -7.14 11.23
C ARG A 89 -9.13 -6.31 9.95
N VAL A 90 -9.78 -5.16 9.99
CA VAL A 90 -9.87 -4.23 8.85
C VAL A 90 -8.51 -3.60 8.58
N ALA A 91 -7.78 -3.23 9.64
CA ALA A 91 -6.43 -2.69 9.53
C ALA A 91 -5.46 -3.69 8.88
N LEU A 92 -5.46 -4.94 9.32
CA LEU A 92 -4.65 -6.00 8.73
C LEU A 92 -5.02 -6.24 7.26
N ALA A 93 -6.31 -6.27 6.94
CA ALA A 93 -6.78 -6.43 5.57
C ALA A 93 -6.35 -5.26 4.66
N ALA A 94 -6.43 -4.02 5.15
CA ALA A 94 -5.99 -2.84 4.42
C ALA A 94 -4.48 -2.88 4.17
N LEU A 95 -3.68 -3.14 5.21
CA LEU A 95 -2.22 -3.28 5.11
C LEU A 95 -1.81 -4.37 4.11
N LEU A 96 -2.40 -5.57 4.24
CA LEU A 96 -2.15 -6.68 3.32
C LEU A 96 -2.58 -6.35 1.89
N GLY A 97 -3.71 -5.67 1.71
CA GLY A 97 -4.17 -5.22 0.38
C GLY A 97 -3.18 -4.27 -0.28
N GLY A 98 -2.65 -3.30 0.49
CA GLY A 98 -1.59 -2.41 0.03
C GLY A 98 -0.30 -3.13 -0.35
N THR A 99 0.17 -4.03 0.52
CA THR A 99 1.36 -4.85 0.26
C THR A 99 1.17 -5.76 -0.96
N GLY A 100 0.02 -6.40 -1.09
CA GLY A 100 -0.29 -7.27 -2.23
C GLY A 100 -0.29 -6.50 -3.55
N LEU A 101 -0.89 -5.31 -3.56
CA LEU A 101 -0.84 -4.41 -4.70
C LEU A 101 0.61 -4.00 -5.04
N HIS A 102 1.41 -3.64 -4.03
CA HIS A 102 2.83 -3.33 -4.19
C HIS A 102 3.57 -4.48 -4.88
N ILE A 103 3.48 -5.70 -4.34
CA ILE A 103 4.17 -6.87 -4.89
C ILE A 103 3.71 -7.12 -6.33
N GLY A 104 2.41 -6.97 -6.62
CA GLY A 104 1.86 -7.07 -7.96
C GLY A 104 2.48 -6.08 -8.94
N MET A 105 2.67 -4.82 -8.54
CA MET A 105 3.35 -3.81 -9.37
C MET A 105 4.84 -4.10 -9.53
N ASP A 106 5.49 -4.63 -8.49
CA ASP A 106 6.91 -4.98 -8.53
C ASP A 106 7.24 -6.11 -9.51
N TYR A 107 6.25 -6.95 -9.85
CA TYR A 107 6.34 -7.91 -10.95
C TYR A 107 6.26 -7.27 -12.34
N LEU A 108 5.72 -6.06 -12.47
CA LEU A 108 5.68 -5.32 -13.74
C LEU A 108 7.01 -4.60 -14.04
N VAL A 109 7.92 -4.54 -13.08
CA VAL A 109 9.19 -3.84 -13.21
C VAL A 109 10.18 -4.67 -14.04
N ILE A 110 10.85 -4.01 -15.00
CA ILE A 110 11.95 -4.56 -15.80
C ILE A 110 13.14 -4.85 -14.90
N ARG A 111 13.64 -6.09 -14.98
CA ARG A 111 14.81 -6.54 -14.21
C ARG A 111 15.87 -7.11 -15.14
N ALA A 112 17.14 -6.81 -14.83
CA ALA A 112 18.27 -7.22 -15.67
C ALA A 112 18.37 -8.74 -15.89
N GLY A 113 17.85 -9.54 -14.96
CA GLY A 113 17.78 -11.00 -15.08
C GLY A 113 16.42 -11.57 -15.50
N GLY A 114 15.42 -10.73 -15.78
CA GLY A 114 14.04 -11.16 -16.11
C GLY A 114 13.29 -11.88 -14.97
N VAL A 115 13.85 -11.88 -13.76
CA VAL A 115 13.28 -12.52 -12.58
C VAL A 115 13.14 -11.52 -11.44
N ALA A 116 12.04 -11.65 -10.71
CA ALA A 116 11.75 -10.90 -9.51
C ALA A 116 12.53 -11.47 -8.31
N PRO A 117 12.91 -10.64 -7.33
CA PRO A 117 13.40 -11.10 -6.04
C PRO A 117 12.45 -12.14 -5.41
N PRO A 118 12.93 -13.00 -4.50
CA PRO A 118 12.11 -14.02 -3.85
C PRO A 118 11.14 -13.40 -2.82
N TYR A 119 10.17 -12.63 -3.30
CA TYR A 119 9.18 -11.91 -2.49
C TYR A 119 8.40 -12.84 -1.55
N LEU A 120 8.23 -14.10 -1.93
CA LEU A 120 7.46 -15.08 -1.16
C LEU A 120 8.24 -15.76 -0.03
N TYR A 121 9.52 -15.43 0.16
CA TYR A 121 10.30 -15.92 1.29
C TYR A 121 9.61 -15.51 2.62
N PRO A 122 9.43 -16.41 3.60
CA PRO A 122 10.06 -17.72 3.77
C PRO A 122 9.28 -18.93 3.22
N LEU A 123 8.14 -18.72 2.56
CA LEU A 123 7.35 -19.83 2.02
C LEU A 123 8.07 -20.55 0.88
N THR A 124 8.76 -19.78 0.04
CA THR A 124 9.59 -20.30 -1.05
C THR A 124 10.72 -19.33 -1.38
N TRP A 125 11.80 -19.87 -1.95
CA TRP A 125 12.91 -19.11 -2.55
C TRP A 125 12.73 -18.90 -4.06
N ALA A 126 11.56 -19.26 -4.61
CA ALA A 126 11.31 -19.14 -6.03
C ALA A 126 11.39 -17.68 -6.50
N GLU A 127 12.22 -17.45 -7.50
CA GLU A 127 12.25 -16.22 -8.28
C GLU A 127 11.26 -16.37 -9.44
N LEU A 128 10.17 -15.61 -9.38
CA LEU A 128 9.14 -15.67 -10.41
C LEU A 128 9.48 -14.69 -11.56
N PRO A 129 9.07 -14.97 -12.80
CA PRO A 129 9.34 -14.10 -13.94
C PRO A 129 8.77 -12.70 -13.73
N SER A 130 9.52 -11.65 -14.10
CA SER A 130 8.97 -10.31 -14.24
C SER A 130 8.27 -10.16 -15.59
N VAL A 131 7.23 -9.32 -15.62
CA VAL A 131 6.47 -8.99 -16.84
C VAL A 131 7.21 -7.95 -17.69
N ASP A 132 8.17 -7.24 -17.10
CA ASP A 132 9.07 -6.31 -17.79
C ASP A 132 8.35 -5.16 -18.54
N ALA A 133 7.35 -4.54 -17.89
CA ALA A 133 6.56 -3.45 -18.46
C ALA A 133 7.22 -2.05 -18.32
N TYR A 134 7.98 -1.78 -17.26
CA TYR A 134 8.68 -0.49 -17.08
C TYR A 134 9.92 -0.56 -16.18
N LEU A 135 10.88 0.36 -16.34
CA LEU A 135 12.02 0.46 -15.42
C LEU A 135 11.58 1.12 -14.11
N SER A 136 12.08 0.64 -12.98
CA SER A 136 11.82 1.22 -11.65
C SER A 136 12.23 2.71 -11.51
N SER A 137 13.17 3.18 -12.35
CA SER A 137 13.58 4.58 -12.45
C SER A 137 12.74 5.44 -13.42
N SER A 138 11.83 4.83 -14.20
CA SER A 138 11.02 5.54 -15.18
C SER A 138 10.03 6.47 -14.49
N VAL A 139 10.00 7.74 -14.87
CA VAL A 139 9.10 8.74 -14.24
C VAL A 139 7.65 8.59 -14.69
N TRP A 140 7.41 8.01 -15.87
CA TRP A 140 6.08 7.94 -16.48
C TRP A 140 5.00 7.24 -15.63
N PRO A 141 5.27 6.14 -14.88
CA PRO A 141 4.23 5.51 -14.04
C PRO A 141 3.73 6.47 -12.96
N SER A 142 4.62 7.27 -12.37
CA SER A 142 4.22 8.32 -11.41
C SER A 142 3.44 9.44 -12.07
N LEU A 143 3.80 9.83 -13.31
CA LEU A 143 3.05 10.83 -14.08
C LEU A 143 1.62 10.38 -14.41
N VAL A 144 1.36 9.07 -14.46
CA VAL A 144 0.02 8.51 -14.63
C VAL A 144 -0.68 8.35 -13.27
N ALA A 145 0.00 7.79 -12.27
CA ALA A 145 -0.57 7.52 -10.96
C ALA A 145 -1.00 8.80 -10.22
N LEU A 146 -0.26 9.90 -10.38
CA LEU A 146 -0.54 11.16 -9.69
C LEU A 146 -1.85 11.83 -10.15
N PRO A 147 -2.11 12.04 -11.46
CA PRO A 147 -3.41 12.50 -11.94
C PRO A 147 -4.57 11.58 -11.55
N VAL A 148 -4.38 10.26 -11.62
CA VAL A 148 -5.42 9.29 -11.22
C VAL A 148 -5.74 9.42 -9.74
N ALA A 149 -4.72 9.45 -8.88
CA ALA A 149 -4.90 9.63 -7.44
C ALA A 149 -5.55 10.99 -7.11
N ALA A 150 -5.15 12.06 -7.80
CA ALA A 150 -5.73 13.39 -7.63
C ALA A 150 -7.22 13.42 -8.04
N LEU A 151 -7.58 12.76 -9.14
CA LEU A 151 -8.95 12.64 -9.60
C LEU A 151 -9.81 11.85 -8.60
N VAL A 152 -9.33 10.69 -8.15
CA VAL A 152 -10.02 9.85 -7.16
C VAL A 152 -10.23 10.62 -5.86
N TRP A 153 -9.19 11.30 -5.38
CA TRP A 153 -9.28 12.17 -4.20
C TRP A 153 -10.31 13.28 -4.38
N TYR A 154 -10.36 13.90 -5.56
CA TYR A 154 -11.32 14.97 -5.86
C TYR A 154 -12.76 14.44 -5.84
N VAL A 155 -13.04 13.32 -6.51
CA VAL A 155 -14.36 12.66 -6.55
C VAL A 155 -14.82 12.31 -5.14
N ASP A 156 -13.93 11.67 -4.37
CA ASP A 156 -14.17 11.27 -2.98
C ASP A 156 -14.47 12.48 -2.08
N ARG A 157 -13.68 13.55 -2.19
CA ARG A 157 -13.85 14.77 -1.39
C ARG A 157 -15.13 15.53 -1.72
N ARG A 158 -15.61 15.43 -2.97
CA ARG A 158 -16.83 16.10 -3.41
C ARG A 158 -18.10 15.31 -3.10
N GLY A 159 -17.99 14.11 -2.51
CA GLY A 159 -19.14 13.23 -2.27
C GLY A 159 -19.78 12.74 -3.56
N LEU A 160 -19.05 12.76 -4.68
CA LEU A 160 -19.53 12.30 -5.98
C LEU A 160 -19.42 10.76 -6.11
N ALA A 161 -18.88 10.11 -5.08
CA ALA A 161 -18.71 8.67 -5.04
C ALA A 161 -20.06 7.95 -4.86
N PRO A 162 -20.29 6.81 -5.55
CA PRO A 162 -21.47 5.99 -5.34
C PRO A 162 -21.58 5.57 -3.87
N GLY A 163 -22.73 5.81 -3.23
CA GLY A 163 -23.00 5.42 -1.83
C GLY A 163 -22.88 6.53 -0.77
N ALA A 164 -22.46 7.74 -1.16
CA ALA A 164 -22.32 8.90 -0.26
C ALA A 164 -23.64 9.34 0.43
N ASP A 165 -24.79 8.99 -0.15
CA ASP A 165 -26.11 9.39 0.36
C ASP A 165 -26.62 8.55 1.54
N SER A 166 -25.94 7.44 1.89
CA SER A 166 -26.43 6.53 2.94
C SER A 166 -25.93 6.83 4.36
N THR A 167 -25.09 7.85 4.55
CA THR A 167 -24.51 8.21 5.86
C THR A 167 -24.77 9.66 6.29
N ALA A 168 -25.68 10.39 5.63
CA ALA A 168 -26.13 11.65 6.19
C ALA A 168 -26.80 11.35 7.54
N PRO A 169 -26.35 11.94 8.67
CA PRO A 169 -27.08 11.78 9.91
C PRO A 169 -28.49 12.27 9.66
N GLU A 170 -29.47 11.42 9.98
CA GLU A 170 -30.88 11.77 10.03
C GLU A 170 -30.97 13.09 10.81
N ARG A 171 -31.17 14.18 10.07
CA ARG A 171 -31.38 15.49 10.65
C ARG A 171 -32.74 15.36 11.31
N THR A 172 -32.75 15.08 12.61
CA THR A 172 -33.96 15.07 13.41
C THR A 172 -34.55 16.46 13.32
N ASP A 173 -35.49 16.65 12.41
CA ASP A 173 -36.44 17.77 12.39
C ASP A 173 -37.33 17.59 13.63
N GLY A 174 -36.76 17.93 14.77
CA GLY A 174 -37.38 17.90 16.09
C GLY A 174 -37.20 19.26 16.74
N ASP A 175 -37.72 20.31 16.11
CA ASP A 175 -38.22 21.50 16.82
C ASP A 175 -39.07 22.36 15.88
N ARG A 176 -40.24 21.83 15.54
CA ARG A 176 -41.43 22.61 15.18
C ARG A 176 -42.62 22.02 15.91
N ALA A 177 -42.76 22.34 17.19
CA ALA A 177 -44.07 22.49 17.85
C ALA A 177 -43.89 23.01 19.29
N ASN A 178 -44.59 24.11 19.57
CA ASN A 178 -44.89 24.77 20.85
C ASN A 178 -43.91 25.84 21.34
#